data_AF-U5QG07-F1
#
_entry.id   AF-U5QG07-F1
#
_cell.length_a   1.000
_cell.length_b   1.000
_cell.length_c   1.000
_cell.angle_alpha   90.00
_cell.angle_beta   90.00
_cell.angle_gamma   90.00
#
_symmetry.space_group_name_H-M   'P 1'
#
loop_
_entity.id
_entity.type
_entity.pdbx_description
1 polymer ?
#
loop_
_entity_poly.entity_id
_entity_poly.type
_entity_poly.pdbx_seq_one_letter_code
_entity_poly.pdbx_strand_id
1 'polypeptide(L)'
;MNGFLRNLPIVAGCLGGSLVMLNHLLSAPAQQTRAEALGLLLAGILILVGLLQQQAQPLPSPEVQLTGKALEWINPRFGRLEVSLALVRRLLLEQTATRSLLVWWQGEVVLRAGVFETEAPLKPGPIVERVLRTGKPVYLVDLRLFPGRIEFDYLPANLQALVCQPILDRGVLLAGSAAVRSFSNQELACLALLAEHLGTRLEQGV
;
A
#
# COMPACT_ATOMS: atom_id res chain seq x y z
N MET A 1 7.11 11.53 10.04
CA MET A 1 6.63 12.91 9.80
C MET A 1 6.13 13.46 11.13
N ASN A 2 6.78 14.49 11.68
CA ASN A 2 6.60 14.94 13.07
C ASN A 2 5.13 15.22 13.41
N GLY A 3 4.61 14.60 14.48
CA GLY A 3 3.23 14.80 14.95
C GLY A 3 2.86 16.27 15.23
N PHE A 4 3.87 17.12 15.42
CA PHE A 4 3.73 18.56 15.58
C PHE A 4 3.10 19.25 14.35
N LEU A 5 3.52 18.91 13.12
CA LEU A 5 2.97 19.50 11.90
C LEU A 5 1.51 19.05 11.65
N ARG A 6 1.17 17.84 12.09
CA ARG A 6 -0.18 17.26 11.93
C ARG A 6 -1.22 17.89 12.85
N ASN A 7 -0.81 18.34 14.03
CA ASN A 7 -1.72 18.96 15.00
C ASN A 7 -1.88 20.48 14.78
N LEU A 8 -1.06 21.08 13.92
CA LEU A 8 -1.06 22.52 13.64
C LEU A 8 -2.44 23.07 13.23
N PRO A 9 -3.20 22.48 12.28
CA PRO A 9 -4.52 22.99 11.92
C PRO A 9 -5.55 22.87 13.06
N ILE A 10 -5.47 21.82 13.88
CA ILE A 10 -6.36 21.65 15.04
C ILE A 10 -6.03 22.71 16.10
N VAL A 11 -4.74 22.89 16.42
CA VAL A 11 -4.28 23.89 17.39
C VAL A 11 -4.62 25.30 16.94
N ALA A 12 -4.40 25.63 15.67
CA ALA A 12 -4.77 26.93 15.09
C ALA A 12 -6.29 27.17 15.10
N GLY A 13 -7.09 26.14 14.77
CA GLY A 13 -8.55 26.20 14.82
C GLY A 13 -9.09 26.40 16.24
N CYS A 14 -8.56 25.66 17.22
CA CYS A 14 -8.93 25.80 18.64
C CYS A 14 -8.52 27.17 19.20
N LEU A 15 -7.31 27.64 18.92
CA LEU A 15 -6.84 28.98 19.33
C LEU A 15 -7.68 30.09 18.70
N GLY A 16 -7.91 30.02 17.39
CA GLY A 16 -8.72 30.99 16.65
C GLY A 16 -10.16 31.05 17.16
N GLY A 17 -10.79 29.89 17.37
CA GLY A 17 -12.15 29.82 17.93
C GLY A 17 -12.23 30.38 19.36
N SER A 18 -11.23 30.08 20.20
CA SER A 18 -11.16 30.59 21.58
C SER A 18 -10.99 32.11 21.62
N LEU A 19 -10.14 32.67 20.76
CA LEU A 19 -9.94 34.11 20.61
C LEU A 19 -11.21 34.83 20.14
N VAL A 20 -11.95 34.24 19.19
CA VAL A 20 -13.25 34.80 18.73
C VAL A 20 -14.28 34.75 19.85
N MET A 21 -14.33 33.66 20.64
CA MET A 21 -15.25 33.54 21.77
C MET A 21 -14.93 34.52 22.91
N LEU A 22 -13.65 34.75 23.19
CA LEU A 22 -13.19 35.79 24.13
C LEU A 22 -13.53 37.20 23.62
N ASN A 23 -13.30 37.46 22.33
CA ASN A 23 -13.68 38.71 21.69
C ASN A 23 -15.19 38.97 21.82
N HIS A 24 -16.01 37.93 21.63
CA HIS A 24 -17.46 38.00 21.79
C HIS A 24 -17.89 38.32 23.22
N LEU A 25 -17.22 37.77 24.25
CA LEU A 25 -17.55 38.03 25.66
C LEU A 25 -17.16 39.44 26.14
N LEU A 26 -16.14 40.04 25.52
CA LEU A 26 -15.56 41.32 25.96
C LEU A 26 -16.08 42.54 25.18
N SER A 27 -16.80 42.36 24.06
CA SER A 27 -17.20 43.45 23.14
C SER A 27 -18.66 43.88 23.27
N ALA A 28 -18.94 45.16 22.99
CA ALA A 28 -20.29 45.75 23.05
C ALA A 28 -21.12 45.47 21.77
N PRO A 29 -22.45 45.27 21.87
CA PRO A 29 -23.28 44.62 20.85
C PRO A 29 -23.49 45.39 19.53
N ALA A 30 -23.05 46.64 19.41
CA ALA A 30 -23.42 47.53 18.30
C ALA A 30 -22.56 47.40 17.02
N GLN A 31 -21.42 46.68 17.08
CA GLN A 31 -20.45 46.60 15.96
C GLN A 31 -20.21 45.16 15.48
N GLN A 32 -21.12 44.26 15.85
CA GLN A 32 -20.89 42.83 15.93
C GLN A 32 -21.77 42.14 14.88
N THR A 33 -21.17 41.47 13.88
CA THR A 33 -21.89 40.44 13.08
C THR A 33 -21.05 39.76 11.99
N ARG A 34 -20.26 40.50 11.18
CA ARG A 34 -19.66 39.90 9.97
C ARG A 34 -18.34 39.18 10.19
N ALA A 35 -17.39 39.81 10.90
CA ALA A 35 -16.06 39.23 11.10
C ALA A 35 -16.07 38.04 12.07
N GLU A 36 -16.92 38.08 13.09
CA GLU A 36 -17.04 36.99 14.08
C GLU A 36 -17.62 35.70 13.47
N ALA A 37 -18.67 35.82 12.65
CA ALA A 37 -19.24 34.68 11.94
C ALA A 37 -18.21 34.02 11.01
N LEU A 38 -17.41 34.82 10.29
CA LEU A 38 -16.33 34.32 9.45
C LEU A 38 -15.20 33.66 10.26
N GLY A 39 -14.85 34.22 11.42
CA GLY A 39 -13.84 33.66 12.32
C GLY A 39 -14.24 32.30 12.90
N LEU A 40 -15.50 32.16 13.33
CA LEU A 40 -16.04 30.88 13.82
C LEU A 40 -16.09 29.83 12.70
N LEU A 41 -16.51 30.24 11.49
CA LEU A 41 -16.51 29.38 10.31
C LEU A 41 -15.10 28.89 9.97
N LEU A 42 -14.12 29.79 9.96
CA LEU A 42 -12.73 29.46 9.69
C LEU A 42 -12.16 28.50 10.74
N ALA A 43 -12.45 28.72 12.03
CA ALA A 43 -12.05 27.81 13.11
C ALA A 43 -12.64 26.41 12.91
N GLY A 44 -13.93 26.32 12.56
CA GLY A 44 -14.59 25.05 12.26
C GLY A 44 -13.97 24.31 11.08
N ILE A 45 -13.66 25.04 10.00
CA ILE A 45 -12.99 24.47 8.81
C ILE A 45 -11.59 23.95 9.18
N LEU A 46 -10.81 24.70 9.96
CA LEU A 46 -9.46 24.28 10.39
C LEU A 46 -9.50 23.01 11.25
N ILE A 47 -10.46 22.90 12.16
CA ILE A 47 -10.66 21.68 12.96
C ILE A 47 -11.04 20.51 12.06
N LEU A 48 -11.99 20.70 11.13
CA LEU A 48 -12.43 19.65 10.21
C LEU A 48 -11.26 19.16 9.32
N VAL A 49 -10.48 20.08 8.77
CA VAL A 49 -9.28 19.74 7.97
C VAL A 49 -8.27 18.97 8.82
N GLY A 50 -8.03 19.39 10.06
CA GLY A 50 -7.14 18.68 10.98
C GLY A 50 -7.62 17.27 11.30
N LEU A 51 -8.92 17.07 11.51
CA LEU A 51 -9.51 15.75 11.75
C LEU A 51 -9.40 14.85 10.51
N LEU A 52 -9.66 15.38 9.32
CA LEU A 52 -9.50 14.65 8.05
C LEU A 52 -8.04 14.21 7.84
N GLN A 53 -7.07 15.05 8.21
CA GLN A 53 -5.64 14.71 8.15
C GLN A 53 -5.23 13.62 9.15
N GLN A 54 -5.92 13.48 10.29
CA GLN A 54 -5.63 12.44 11.27
C GLN A 54 -6.16 11.06 10.85
N GLN A 55 -7.30 11.01 10.14
CA GLN A 55 -7.89 9.75 9.67
C GLN A 55 -7.05 9.02 8.61
N ALA A 56 -6.15 9.74 7.92
CA ALA A 56 -5.41 9.23 6.77
C ALA A 56 -4.22 8.32 7.11
N GLN A 57 -3.88 8.08 8.39
CA GLN A 57 -2.76 7.19 8.76
C GLN A 57 -3.27 5.93 9.48
N PRO A 58 -3.26 4.77 8.81
CA PRO A 58 -3.49 3.49 9.45
C PRO A 58 -2.45 3.28 10.56
N LEU A 59 -2.89 2.71 11.69
CA LEU A 59 -1.97 2.25 12.72
C LEU A 59 -1.06 1.17 12.10
N PRO A 60 0.27 1.31 12.12
CA PRO A 60 1.14 0.32 11.51
C PRO A 60 0.99 -1.00 12.25
N SER A 61 0.65 -2.06 11.51
CA SER A 61 0.60 -3.41 12.04
C SER A 61 2.01 -3.84 12.45
N PRO A 62 2.17 -4.57 13.58
CA PRO A 62 3.47 -5.04 14.02
C PRO A 62 4.11 -5.93 12.92
N GLU A 63 5.31 -5.55 12.48
CA GLU A 63 6.07 -6.30 11.49
C GLU A 63 6.85 -7.44 12.14
N VAL A 64 6.79 -8.61 11.52
CA VAL A 64 7.61 -9.78 11.89
C VAL A 64 8.90 -9.75 11.07
N GLN A 65 10.03 -10.15 11.66
CA GLN A 65 11.24 -10.36 10.89
C GLN A 65 11.05 -11.57 9.97
N LEU A 66 11.02 -11.35 8.66
CA LEU A 66 10.85 -12.43 7.69
C LEU A 66 12.05 -13.36 7.73
N THR A 67 11.77 -14.66 7.72
CA THR A 67 12.80 -15.70 7.65
C THR A 67 13.26 -15.83 6.20
N GLY A 68 14.57 -15.94 5.97
CA GLY A 68 15.14 -16.11 4.63
C GLY A 68 16.31 -15.17 4.34
N LYS A 69 16.70 -15.10 3.07
CA LYS A 69 17.77 -14.24 2.57
C LYS A 69 17.21 -13.20 1.60
N ALA A 70 17.84 -12.04 1.55
CA ALA A 70 17.59 -11.09 0.49
C ALA A 70 18.06 -11.71 -0.83
N LEU A 71 17.12 -11.89 -1.74
CA LEU A 71 17.34 -12.43 -3.07
C LEU A 71 16.85 -11.41 -4.09
N GLU A 72 17.65 -11.22 -5.13
CA GLU A 72 17.29 -10.41 -6.27
C GLU A 72 17.70 -11.16 -7.53
N TRP A 73 16.71 -11.45 -8.37
CA TRP A 73 16.89 -12.16 -9.60
C TRP A 73 15.87 -11.70 -10.65
N ILE A 74 16.37 -11.34 -11.83
CA ILE A 74 15.58 -11.02 -13.01
C ILE A 74 15.94 -12.06 -14.07
N ASN A 75 14.92 -12.63 -14.70
CA ASN A 75 15.13 -13.61 -15.76
C ASN A 75 15.78 -12.93 -16.99
N PRO A 76 16.98 -13.38 -17.42
CA PRO A 76 17.70 -12.77 -18.54
C PRO A 76 16.92 -12.74 -19.86
N ARG A 77 15.97 -13.67 -20.05
CA ARG A 77 15.07 -13.71 -21.21
C ARG A 77 14.28 -12.40 -21.37
N PHE A 78 13.95 -11.76 -20.26
CA PHE A 78 13.21 -10.50 -20.21
C PHE A 78 14.14 -9.28 -20.09
N GLY A 79 15.40 -9.38 -20.51
CA GLY A 79 16.38 -8.29 -20.44
C GLY A 79 15.93 -6.99 -21.11
N ARG A 80 15.08 -7.04 -22.15
CA ARG A 80 14.47 -5.84 -22.76
C ARG A 80 13.56 -5.06 -21.78
N LEU A 81 13.05 -5.72 -20.76
CA LEU A 81 12.16 -5.16 -19.75
C LEU A 81 12.86 -4.84 -18.42
N GLU A 82 14.18 -5.02 -18.35
CA GLU A 82 14.97 -4.87 -17.12
C GLU A 82 14.69 -3.54 -16.41
N VAL A 83 14.65 -2.42 -17.16
CA VAL A 83 14.33 -1.09 -16.60
C VAL A 83 12.93 -1.05 -15.99
N SER A 84 11.94 -1.65 -16.66
CA SER A 84 10.55 -1.67 -16.17
C SER A 84 10.40 -2.56 -14.94
N LEU A 85 11.06 -3.72 -14.94
CA LEU A 85 11.08 -4.66 -13.81
C LEU A 85 11.81 -4.06 -12.61
N ALA A 86 12.93 -3.39 -12.83
CA ALA A 86 13.67 -2.67 -11.79
C ALA A 86 12.83 -1.52 -11.20
N LEU A 87 12.09 -0.78 -12.03
CA LEU A 87 11.17 0.26 -11.57
C LEU A 87 10.06 -0.33 -10.68
N VAL A 88 9.41 -1.41 -11.12
CA VAL A 88 8.34 -2.06 -10.34
C VAL A 88 8.89 -2.61 -9.03
N ARG A 89 10.03 -3.31 -9.07
CA ARG A 89 10.72 -3.78 -7.87
C ARG A 89 10.91 -2.64 -6.88
N ARG A 90 11.50 -1.54 -7.35
CA ARG A 90 11.83 -0.39 -6.50
C ARG A 90 10.59 0.23 -5.90
N LEU A 91 9.55 0.49 -6.71
CA LEU A 91 8.30 1.07 -6.24
C LEU A 91 7.63 0.17 -5.20
N LEU A 92 7.57 -1.13 -5.42
CA LEU A 92 6.92 -2.03 -4.49
C LEU A 92 7.73 -2.24 -3.21
N LEU A 93 9.03 -2.50 -3.29
CA LEU A 93 9.84 -2.77 -2.09
C LEU A 93 10.18 -1.51 -1.27
N GLU A 94 10.28 -0.34 -1.90
CA GLU A 94 10.64 0.90 -1.19
C GLU A 94 9.44 1.77 -0.81
N GLN A 95 8.35 1.74 -1.58
CA GLN A 95 7.19 2.64 -1.38
C GLN A 95 5.94 1.96 -0.87
N THR A 96 5.96 0.63 -0.68
CA THR A 96 4.81 -0.12 -0.14
C THR A 96 5.23 -1.03 1.01
N ALA A 97 4.25 -1.63 1.68
CA ALA A 97 4.50 -2.66 2.70
C ALA A 97 5.07 -4.01 2.15
N THR A 98 5.41 -4.08 0.85
CA THR A 98 5.95 -5.30 0.22
C THR A 98 7.39 -5.58 0.70
N ARG A 99 7.65 -6.83 1.07
CA ARG A 99 8.99 -7.32 1.45
C ARG A 99 9.45 -8.54 0.63
N SER A 100 8.51 -9.21 -0.03
CA SER A 100 8.80 -10.30 -0.97
C SER A 100 7.96 -10.09 -2.22
N LEU A 101 8.62 -9.92 -3.38
CA LEU A 101 7.98 -9.68 -4.67
C LEU A 101 8.34 -10.80 -5.64
N LEU A 102 7.33 -11.43 -6.24
CA LEU A 102 7.51 -12.44 -7.27
C LEU A 102 6.56 -12.16 -8.43
N VAL A 103 7.11 -12.05 -9.63
CA VAL A 103 6.34 -11.92 -10.89
C VAL A 103 6.48 -13.20 -11.68
N TRP A 104 5.36 -13.77 -12.08
CA TRP A 104 5.29 -14.98 -12.89
C TRP A 104 4.48 -14.73 -14.16
N TRP A 105 4.96 -15.22 -15.29
CA TRP A 105 4.38 -15.01 -16.61
C TRP A 105 4.55 -16.27 -17.47
N GLN A 106 3.44 -16.79 -18.01
CA GLN A 106 3.43 -17.92 -18.96
C GLN A 106 4.29 -19.14 -18.53
N GLY A 107 4.25 -19.52 -17.25
CA GLY A 107 5.03 -20.67 -16.76
C GLY A 107 6.38 -20.32 -16.18
N GLU A 108 6.90 -19.11 -16.39
CA GLU A 108 8.23 -18.72 -15.97
C GLU A 108 8.21 -17.62 -14.89
N VAL A 109 9.16 -17.68 -13.96
CA VAL A 109 9.40 -16.57 -13.03
C VAL A 109 10.19 -15.49 -13.78
N VAL A 110 9.65 -14.28 -13.80
CA VAL A 110 10.23 -13.11 -14.50
C VAL A 110 11.12 -12.31 -13.55
N LEU A 111 10.63 -12.07 -12.34
CA LEU A 111 11.28 -11.27 -11.31
C LEU A 111 11.06 -11.93 -9.96
N ARG A 112 12.13 -11.99 -9.16
CA ARG A 112 12.11 -12.36 -7.76
C ARG A 112 12.97 -11.37 -6.98
N ALA A 113 12.38 -10.62 -6.07
CA ALA A 113 13.09 -9.58 -5.33
C ALA A 113 12.56 -9.42 -3.90
N GLY A 114 13.47 -9.31 -2.91
CA GLY A 114 13.11 -9.18 -1.50
C GLY A 114 13.55 -10.39 -0.68
N VAL A 115 12.82 -10.74 0.38
CA VAL A 115 13.20 -11.85 1.27
C VAL A 115 12.57 -13.16 0.79
N PHE A 116 13.38 -14.19 0.62
CA PHE A 116 12.95 -15.54 0.23
C PHE A 116 13.72 -16.60 1.04
N GLU A 117 13.05 -17.70 1.41
CA GLU A 117 13.71 -18.86 2.04
C GLU A 117 14.31 -19.81 1.01
N THR A 118 13.60 -20.05 -0.09
CA THR A 118 13.97 -21.01 -1.12
C THR A 118 13.83 -20.38 -2.51
N GLU A 119 14.69 -20.79 -3.44
CA GLU A 119 14.60 -20.41 -4.86
C GLU A 119 13.62 -21.28 -5.67
N ALA A 120 12.68 -21.96 -4.99
CA ALA A 120 11.78 -22.93 -5.60
C ALA A 120 10.98 -22.30 -6.75
N PRO A 121 10.75 -23.00 -7.88
CA PRO A 121 9.92 -22.48 -8.95
C PRO A 121 8.49 -22.26 -8.43
N LEU A 122 7.84 -21.20 -8.91
CA LEU A 122 6.43 -20.98 -8.59
C LEU A 122 5.59 -22.10 -9.20
N LYS A 123 4.83 -22.81 -8.37
CA LYS A 123 3.82 -23.77 -8.79
C LYS A 123 2.45 -23.14 -8.53
N PRO A 124 1.65 -22.83 -9.57
CA PRO A 124 0.33 -22.26 -9.38
C PRO A 124 -0.54 -23.18 -8.50
N GLY A 125 -0.89 -22.70 -7.31
CA GLY A 125 -1.90 -23.33 -6.46
C GLY A 125 -3.32 -22.89 -6.82
N PRO A 126 -4.35 -23.42 -6.15
CA PRO A 126 -5.76 -23.08 -6.40
C PRO A 126 -6.06 -21.58 -6.32
N ILE A 127 -5.36 -20.81 -5.47
CA ILE A 127 -5.56 -19.34 -5.44
C ILE A 127 -4.99 -18.69 -6.70
N VAL A 128 -3.77 -19.03 -7.07
CA VAL A 128 -3.11 -18.46 -8.26
C VAL A 128 -3.90 -18.82 -9.51
N GLU A 129 -4.34 -20.07 -9.65
CA GLU A 129 -5.20 -20.52 -10.75
C GLU A 129 -6.53 -19.79 -10.78
N ARG A 130 -7.17 -19.56 -9.62
CA ARG A 130 -8.40 -18.77 -9.55
C ARG A 130 -8.16 -17.32 -9.99
N VAL A 131 -7.05 -16.71 -9.60
CA VAL A 131 -6.68 -15.34 -10.00
C VAL A 131 -6.48 -15.27 -11.50
N LEU A 132 -5.72 -16.20 -12.08
CA LEU A 132 -5.52 -16.30 -13.53
C LEU A 132 -6.84 -16.50 -14.28
N ARG A 133 -7.70 -17.41 -13.80
CA ARG A 133 -8.98 -17.71 -14.45
C ARG A 133 -10.01 -16.57 -14.36
N THR A 134 -10.06 -15.89 -13.22
CA THR A 134 -11.09 -14.87 -12.97
C THR A 134 -10.64 -13.46 -13.33
N GLY A 135 -9.33 -13.23 -13.49
CA GLY A 135 -8.75 -11.90 -13.64
C GLY A 135 -9.00 -10.99 -12.43
N LYS A 136 -9.39 -11.55 -11.28
CA LYS A 136 -9.67 -10.78 -10.06
C LYS A 136 -8.53 -10.94 -9.06
N PRO A 137 -8.02 -9.84 -8.48
CA PRO A 137 -7.02 -9.92 -7.45
C PRO A 137 -7.56 -10.58 -6.18
N VAL A 138 -6.68 -11.28 -5.47
CA VAL A 138 -6.98 -11.87 -4.16
C VAL A 138 -6.04 -11.25 -3.14
N TYR A 139 -6.62 -10.70 -2.07
CA TYR A 139 -5.85 -10.18 -0.95
C TYR A 139 -6.06 -11.05 0.29
N LEU A 140 -4.98 -11.73 0.70
CA LEU A 140 -4.91 -12.51 1.93
C LEU A 140 -4.34 -11.61 3.04
N VAL A 141 -5.25 -11.08 3.87
CA VAL A 141 -4.92 -10.13 4.95
C VAL A 141 -4.13 -10.74 6.10
N ASP A 142 -4.35 -12.03 6.39
CA ASP A 142 -3.62 -12.81 7.40
C ASP A 142 -3.45 -14.25 6.88
N LEU A 143 -2.23 -14.61 6.50
CA LEU A 143 -1.91 -15.94 5.96
C LEU A 143 -2.01 -17.04 7.01
N ARG A 144 -1.89 -16.72 8.30
CA ARG A 144 -1.94 -17.72 9.38
C ARG A 144 -3.34 -18.31 9.51
N LEU A 145 -4.37 -17.51 9.19
CA LEU A 145 -5.77 -17.94 9.15
C LEU A 145 -6.07 -18.82 7.93
N PHE A 146 -5.17 -18.88 6.95
CA PHE A 146 -5.39 -19.61 5.72
C PHE A 146 -4.74 -21.00 5.77
N PRO A 147 -5.54 -22.10 5.77
CA PRO A 147 -5.01 -23.46 5.82
C PRO A 147 -4.25 -23.83 4.53
N GLY A 148 -4.60 -23.20 3.39
CA GLY A 148 -3.96 -23.40 2.09
C GLY A 148 -2.61 -22.69 1.91
N ARG A 149 -2.04 -22.06 2.95
CA ARG A 149 -0.76 -21.33 2.85
C ARG A 149 0.42 -22.17 2.35
N ILE A 150 0.29 -23.49 2.39
CA ILE A 150 1.26 -24.46 1.88
C ILE A 150 1.49 -24.28 0.36
N GLU A 151 0.52 -23.71 -0.37
CA GLU A 151 0.67 -23.41 -1.80
C GLU A 151 1.72 -22.32 -2.09
N PHE A 152 2.15 -21.57 -1.06
CA PHE A 152 3.13 -20.49 -1.16
C PHE A 152 4.49 -20.90 -0.58
N ASP A 153 4.87 -22.18 -0.70
CA ASP A 153 6.16 -22.73 -0.21
C ASP A 153 7.41 -22.04 -0.81
N TYR A 154 7.25 -21.36 -1.94
CA TYR A 154 8.26 -20.53 -2.59
C TYR A 154 8.37 -19.10 -2.01
N LEU A 155 7.56 -18.72 -1.02
CA LEU A 155 7.63 -17.48 -0.25
C LEU A 155 8.13 -17.76 1.19
N PRO A 156 8.54 -16.73 1.96
CA PRO A 156 8.89 -16.93 3.36
C PRO A 156 7.78 -17.61 4.17
N ALA A 157 8.12 -18.59 5.01
CA ALA A 157 7.14 -19.38 5.74
C ALA A 157 6.36 -18.57 6.79
N ASN A 158 6.96 -17.48 7.30
CA ASN A 158 6.38 -16.59 8.30
C ASN A 158 5.77 -15.30 7.71
N LEU A 159 5.48 -15.28 6.40
CA LEU A 159 4.80 -14.18 5.73
C LEU A 159 3.42 -13.93 6.36
N GLN A 160 3.06 -12.66 6.56
CA GLN A 160 1.83 -12.30 7.26
C GLN A 160 0.68 -11.95 6.32
N ALA A 161 0.95 -11.26 5.22
CA ALA A 161 -0.05 -10.89 4.22
C ALA A 161 0.47 -11.10 2.80
N LEU A 162 -0.42 -11.40 1.86
CA LEU A 162 -0.10 -11.64 0.45
C LEU A 162 -1.17 -11.05 -0.45
N VAL A 163 -0.75 -10.31 -1.46
CA VAL A 163 -1.60 -9.88 -2.57
C VAL A 163 -1.23 -10.69 -3.80
N CYS A 164 -2.22 -11.34 -4.40
CA CYS A 164 -2.13 -11.99 -5.69
C CYS A 164 -2.84 -11.11 -6.73
N GLN A 165 -2.07 -10.34 -7.49
CA GLN A 165 -2.57 -9.44 -8.52
C GLN A 165 -2.40 -10.10 -9.89
N PRO A 166 -3.47 -10.30 -10.68
CA PRO A 166 -3.35 -10.83 -12.03
C PRO A 166 -2.62 -9.84 -12.93
N ILE A 167 -1.76 -10.37 -13.80
CA ILE A 167 -1.17 -9.66 -14.93
C ILE A 167 -1.86 -10.22 -16.17
N LEU A 168 -2.79 -9.47 -16.75
CA LEU A 168 -3.61 -9.92 -17.87
C LEU A 168 -4.27 -11.29 -17.57
N ASP A 169 -4.26 -12.21 -18.53
CA ASP A 169 -4.79 -13.58 -18.43
C ASP A 169 -3.70 -14.66 -18.24
N ARG A 170 -2.42 -14.27 -18.25
CA ARG A 170 -1.27 -15.21 -18.38
C ARG A 170 -0.24 -15.09 -17.27
N GLY A 171 -0.38 -14.13 -16.37
CA GLY A 171 0.59 -13.89 -15.32
C GLY A 171 -0.01 -13.49 -13.99
N VAL A 172 0.84 -13.52 -12.97
CA VAL A 172 0.48 -13.10 -11.62
C VAL A 172 1.67 -12.36 -10.99
N LEU A 173 1.35 -11.28 -10.29
CA LEU A 173 2.25 -10.55 -9.40
C LEU A 173 1.87 -10.90 -7.96
N LEU A 174 2.84 -11.42 -7.23
CA LEU A 174 2.72 -11.76 -5.82
C LEU A 174 3.51 -10.74 -4.99
N ALA A 175 2.79 -10.00 -4.14
CA ALA A 175 3.38 -9.04 -3.20
C ALA A 175 3.12 -9.49 -1.76
N GLY A 176 4.16 -9.98 -1.11
CA GLY A 176 4.15 -10.47 0.26
C GLY A 176 4.60 -9.40 1.25
N SER A 177 3.99 -9.37 2.43
CA SER A 177 4.31 -8.43 3.50
C SER A 177 4.59 -9.13 4.84
N ALA A 178 5.43 -8.48 5.63
CA ALA A 178 5.85 -8.88 6.97
C ALA A 178 4.82 -8.55 8.07
N ALA A 179 3.73 -7.85 7.74
CA ALA A 179 2.67 -7.47 8.68
C ALA A 179 1.28 -7.84 8.14
N VAL A 180 0.35 -8.09 9.05
CA VAL A 180 -1.06 -8.36 8.76
C VAL A 180 -1.77 -7.08 8.32
N ARG A 181 -2.70 -7.16 7.36
CA ARG A 181 -3.49 -5.99 6.87
C ARG A 181 -2.63 -4.76 6.50
N SER A 182 -1.46 -5.02 5.95
CA SER A 182 -0.44 -4.00 5.73
C SER A 182 -0.62 -3.18 4.45
N PHE A 183 -1.47 -3.62 3.52
CA PHE A 183 -1.71 -2.91 2.26
C PHE A 183 -2.95 -2.02 2.37
N SER A 184 -2.75 -0.73 2.14
CA SER A 184 -3.79 0.27 1.98
C SER A 184 -4.50 0.16 0.62
N ASN A 185 -5.69 0.75 0.49
CA ASN A 185 -6.40 0.81 -0.79
C ASN A 185 -5.59 1.48 -1.89
N GLN A 186 -4.78 2.49 -1.55
CA GLN A 186 -3.91 3.17 -2.50
C GLN A 186 -2.77 2.26 -2.98
N GLU A 187 -2.17 1.47 -2.09
CA GLU A 187 -1.15 0.49 -2.47
C GLU A 187 -1.73 -0.65 -3.32
N LEU A 188 -2.95 -1.14 -2.99
CA LEU A 188 -3.65 -2.12 -3.81
C LEU A 188 -3.96 -1.60 -5.21
N ALA A 189 -4.39 -0.34 -5.33
CA ALA A 189 -4.60 0.30 -6.63
C ALA A 189 -3.28 0.49 -7.41
N CYS A 190 -2.20 0.85 -6.72
CA CYS A 190 -0.86 0.94 -7.31
C CYS A 190 -0.38 -0.42 -7.85
N LEU A 191 -0.56 -1.50 -7.06
CA LEU A 191 -0.25 -2.87 -7.50
C LEU A 191 -1.02 -3.25 -8.77
N ALA A 192 -2.31 -2.91 -8.84
CA ALA A 192 -3.13 -3.18 -10.02
C ALA A 192 -2.62 -2.41 -11.26
N LEU A 193 -2.32 -1.12 -11.11
CA LEU A 193 -1.78 -0.28 -12.19
C LEU A 193 -0.42 -0.78 -12.68
N LEU A 194 0.47 -1.17 -11.76
CA LEU A 194 1.78 -1.72 -12.11
C LEU A 194 1.66 -3.08 -12.79
N ALA A 195 0.72 -3.93 -12.37
CA ALA A 195 0.44 -5.21 -13.03
C ALA A 195 -0.11 -5.00 -14.45
N GLU A 196 -1.00 -4.03 -14.67
CA GLU A 196 -1.49 -3.68 -16.01
C GLU A 196 -0.35 -3.15 -16.88
N HIS A 197 0.47 -2.22 -16.37
CA HIS A 197 1.62 -1.69 -17.09
C HIS A 197 2.61 -2.80 -17.47
N LEU A 198 2.96 -3.67 -16.52
CA LEU A 198 3.83 -4.81 -16.78
C LEU A 198 3.23 -5.76 -17.81
N GLY A 199 1.91 -6.00 -17.75
CA GLY A 199 1.21 -6.84 -18.72
C GLY A 199 1.41 -6.35 -20.15
N THR A 200 1.14 -5.07 -20.41
CA THR A 200 1.33 -4.49 -21.75
C THR A 200 2.78 -4.59 -22.25
N ARG A 201 3.76 -4.45 -21.35
CA ARG A 201 5.18 -4.57 -21.65
C ARG A 201 5.59 -6.01 -21.92
N LEU A 202 5.06 -6.96 -21.15
CA LEU A 202 5.31 -8.39 -21.30
C LEU A 202 4.69 -8.94 -22.58
N GLU A 203 3.54 -8.45 -23.01
CA GLU A 203 2.98 -8.81 -24.32
C GLU A 203 3.80 -8.29 -25.50
N GLN A 204 4.34 -7.07 -25.39
CA GLN A 204 5.13 -6.44 -26.46
C GLN A 204 6.60 -6.89 -26.48
N GLY A 205 7.11 -7.37 -25.35
CA GLY A 205 8.52 -7.67 -25.12
C GLY A 205 8.92 -9.14 -25.25
N VAL A 206 7.94 -10.04 -25.47
CA VAL A 206 8.15 -11.47 -25.78
C VAL A 206 8.39 -11.66 -27.28
#